data_AF-A0A0Q5F270-F1
#
_entry.id   AF-A0A0Q5F270-F1
#
_cell.length_a   1.000
_cell.length_b   1.000
_cell.length_c   1.000
_cell.angle_alpha   90.00
_cell.angle_beta   90.00
_cell.angle_gamma   90.00
#
_symmetry.space_group_name_H-M   'P 1'
#
loop_
_entity.id
_entity.type
_entity.pdbx_description
1 polymer ?
#
loop_
_entity_poly.entity_id
_entity_poly.type
_entity_poly.pdbx_seq_one_letter_code
_entity_poly.pdbx_strand_id
1 'polypeptide(L)'
;MKEIRSQWSREWVARKFPDKSQWPRIQRLLRFGGGACVLHGLGWGIYYASHGMDVLALLLFALMLLGSACLYLSRKLERFSLGTIAHVLVLMTLFASIADTPTAAISRSTHLFFIPIGAATFLLFRSEGVYLRWVFPSLCFAMLVLLAIHPVSFGAPLELLPAEIHELGHALNCLTAMVLTIGVLAIFREDLSSKVEQYAALARALAQHELCAFMQPQVSAQGRIIGAEVLLRWDRPGHGVQSPAEFIPLAEETGLIHEIGLMVLELACRHLKAWSQLPGADHLMLSVNVSPLQLASPGFVEDVRAILTRVGAPSNRLRLEMTESTLASDLQLIASKMKALRQEGISWSLDDFGTGFSSLSLLQALPLDELKIDQSFVSNLENDASKRELVRKIIEMAGVLGVATIAEGVETPAQRDCLAEMGCVAFQGYLFGRPVPVSEFIQAQQT
;
A
#
# COMPACT_ATOMS: atom_id res chain seq x y z
N MET A 1 -20.51 -5.10 -24.52
CA MET A 1 -20.98 -5.95 -23.38
C MET A 1 -19.91 -6.86 -22.78
N LYS A 2 -18.98 -7.46 -23.56
CA LYS A 2 -17.85 -8.25 -23.00
C LYS A 2 -16.77 -7.40 -22.31
N GLU A 3 -16.51 -6.18 -22.77
CA GLU A 3 -15.56 -5.24 -22.15
C GLU A 3 -15.98 -4.75 -20.76
N ILE A 4 -17.28 -4.48 -20.57
CA ILE A 4 -17.82 -4.10 -19.26
C ILE A 4 -17.64 -5.25 -18.26
N ARG A 5 -17.88 -6.51 -18.66
CA ARG A 5 -17.69 -7.66 -17.75
C ARG A 5 -16.23 -7.89 -17.33
N SER A 6 -15.27 -7.53 -18.21
CA SER A 6 -13.82 -7.61 -17.96
C SER A 6 -13.33 -6.51 -16.99
N GLN A 7 -13.90 -5.31 -17.08
CA GLN A 7 -13.57 -4.19 -16.18
C GLN A 7 -14.06 -4.47 -14.76
N TRP A 8 -15.27 -5.05 -14.64
CA TRP A 8 -15.83 -5.49 -13.36
C TRP A 8 -15.04 -6.64 -12.73
N SER A 9 -14.49 -7.58 -13.51
CA SER A 9 -13.67 -8.67 -12.96
C SER A 9 -12.29 -8.21 -12.48
N ARG A 10 -11.70 -7.19 -13.11
CA ARG A 10 -10.40 -6.62 -12.69
C ARG A 10 -10.53 -5.76 -11.42
N GLU A 11 -11.59 -4.98 -11.29
CA GLU A 11 -11.90 -4.28 -10.03
C GLU A 11 -12.24 -5.24 -8.88
N TRP A 12 -12.80 -6.41 -9.18
CA TRP A 12 -13.23 -7.37 -8.15
C TRP A 12 -12.07 -8.14 -7.49
N VAL A 13 -10.97 -8.35 -8.22
CA VAL A 13 -9.82 -9.13 -7.71
C VAL A 13 -8.84 -8.25 -6.91
N ALA A 14 -8.67 -6.97 -7.28
CA ALA A 14 -7.83 -6.02 -6.54
C ALA A 14 -8.46 -5.53 -5.21
N ARG A 15 -9.79 -5.60 -5.06
CA ARG A 15 -10.54 -5.18 -3.86
C ARG A 15 -10.62 -6.23 -2.75
N LYS A 16 -9.98 -7.40 -2.87
CA LYS A 16 -10.20 -8.48 -1.90
C LYS A 16 -9.46 -8.34 -0.58
N PHE A 17 -8.59 -7.34 -0.42
CA PHE A 17 -7.82 -7.16 0.80
C PHE A 17 -7.79 -5.68 1.19
N PRO A 18 -8.10 -5.33 2.44
CA PRO A 18 -7.71 -4.04 2.98
C PRO A 18 -6.20 -3.90 2.76
N ASP A 19 -5.78 -2.73 2.27
CA ASP A 19 -4.37 -2.35 2.18
C ASP A 19 -3.64 -2.82 3.46
N LYS A 20 -2.49 -3.50 3.31
CA LYS A 20 -1.72 -4.04 4.44
C LYS A 20 -1.38 -2.95 5.46
N SER A 21 -1.30 -1.69 5.04
CA SER A 21 -1.17 -0.53 5.94
C SER A 21 -2.32 -0.40 6.96
N GLN A 22 -3.47 -1.04 6.70
CA GLN A 22 -4.66 -1.03 7.57
C GLN A 22 -4.65 -2.15 8.61
N TRP A 23 -3.79 -3.16 8.49
CA TRP A 23 -3.80 -4.33 9.37
C TRP A 23 -3.62 -4.00 10.85
N PRO A 24 -2.68 -3.12 11.27
CA PRO A 24 -2.55 -2.77 12.68
C PRO A 24 -3.84 -2.15 13.26
N ARG A 25 -4.56 -1.34 12.46
CA ARG A 25 -5.84 -0.75 12.84
C ARG A 25 -6.91 -1.82 13.02
N ILE A 26 -7.03 -2.71 12.05
CA ILE A 26 -7.99 -3.82 12.08
C ILE A 26 -7.72 -4.72 13.29
N GLN A 27 -6.45 -5.03 13.59
CA GLN A 27 -6.10 -5.84 14.75
C GLN A 27 -6.49 -5.17 16.07
N ARG A 28 -6.19 -3.88 16.24
CA ARG A 28 -6.60 -3.12 17.44
C ARG A 28 -8.12 -3.09 17.57
N LEU A 29 -8.83 -2.82 16.48
CA LEU A 29 -10.29 -2.80 16.43
C LEU A 29 -10.90 -4.16 16.79
N LEU A 30 -10.40 -5.26 16.22
CA LEU A 30 -10.86 -6.62 16.50
C LEU A 30 -10.57 -7.03 17.95
N ARG A 31 -9.43 -6.63 18.52
CA ARG A 31 -9.12 -6.90 19.93
C ARG A 31 -10.06 -6.14 20.85
N PHE A 32 -10.25 -4.86 20.57
CA PHE A 32 -11.06 -3.97 21.39
C PHE A 32 -12.55 -4.34 21.33
N GLY A 33 -13.12 -4.46 20.13
CA GLY A 33 -14.51 -4.86 19.94
C GLY A 33 -14.77 -6.32 20.32
N GLY A 34 -13.84 -7.23 19.97
CA GLY A 34 -13.93 -8.64 20.33
C GLY A 34 -13.90 -8.88 21.84
N GLY A 35 -13.04 -8.15 22.56
CA GLY A 35 -13.01 -8.15 24.03
C GLY A 35 -14.35 -7.72 24.64
N ALA A 36 -14.96 -6.64 24.13
CA ALA A 36 -16.27 -6.20 24.60
C ALA A 36 -17.37 -7.25 24.32
N CYS A 37 -17.36 -7.89 23.16
CA CYS A 37 -18.31 -8.96 22.82
C CYS A 37 -18.19 -10.17 23.76
N VAL A 38 -16.95 -10.55 24.12
CA VAL A 38 -16.70 -11.64 25.09
C VAL A 38 -17.22 -11.27 26.48
N LEU A 39 -16.89 -10.07 26.97
CA LEU A 39 -17.29 -9.60 28.30
C LEU A 39 -18.81 -9.52 28.44
N HIS A 40 -19.49 -8.90 27.47
CA HIS A 40 -20.95 -8.79 27.47
C HIS A 40 -21.63 -10.14 27.24
N GLY A 41 -21.13 -10.93 26.30
CA GLY A 41 -21.68 -12.25 25.98
C GLY A 41 -21.59 -13.22 27.16
N LEU A 42 -20.49 -13.24 27.91
CA LEU A 42 -20.35 -14.03 29.13
C LEU A 42 -21.21 -13.48 30.28
N GLY A 43 -21.09 -12.17 30.56
CA GLY A 43 -21.75 -11.56 31.71
C GLY A 43 -23.27 -11.72 31.66
N TRP A 44 -23.88 -11.25 30.58
CA TRP A 44 -25.33 -11.35 30.40
C TRP A 44 -25.77 -12.78 30.04
N GLY A 45 -24.98 -13.53 29.27
CA GLY A 45 -25.33 -14.90 28.88
C GLY A 45 -25.50 -15.83 30.09
N ILE A 46 -24.59 -15.75 31.07
CA ILE A 46 -24.70 -16.53 32.32
C ILE A 46 -25.94 -16.11 33.12
N TYR A 47 -26.20 -14.80 33.22
CA TYR A 47 -27.37 -14.29 33.94
C TYR A 47 -28.67 -14.77 33.30
N TYR A 48 -28.82 -14.65 31.97
CA TYR A 48 -30.03 -15.08 31.29
C TYR A 48 -30.23 -16.60 31.35
N ALA A 49 -29.15 -17.39 31.28
CA ALA A 49 -29.22 -18.84 31.44
C ALA A 49 -29.67 -19.25 32.86
N SER A 50 -29.20 -18.56 33.90
CA SER A 50 -29.58 -18.88 35.28
C SER A 50 -31.02 -18.49 35.65
N HIS A 51 -31.66 -17.64 34.83
CA HIS A 51 -33.03 -17.16 35.03
C HIS A 51 -34.00 -17.69 33.95
N GLY A 52 -33.65 -18.79 33.25
CA GLY A 52 -34.56 -19.47 32.31
C GLY A 52 -34.83 -18.74 30.98
N MET A 53 -34.01 -17.73 30.64
CA MET A 53 -34.10 -16.98 29.37
C MET A 53 -33.16 -17.56 28.31
N ASP A 54 -33.40 -18.81 27.91
CA ASP A 54 -32.47 -19.61 27.10
C ASP A 54 -32.17 -19.00 25.71
N VAL A 55 -33.17 -18.42 25.05
CA VAL A 55 -32.99 -17.83 23.70
C VAL A 55 -32.03 -16.64 23.75
N LEU A 56 -32.15 -15.79 24.78
CA LEU A 56 -31.30 -14.62 24.94
C LEU A 56 -29.90 -15.01 25.42
N ALA A 57 -29.81 -16.02 26.28
CA ALA A 57 -28.54 -16.63 26.67
C ALA A 57 -27.78 -17.20 25.46
N LEU A 58 -28.46 -17.95 24.58
CA LEU A 58 -27.86 -18.52 23.37
C LEU A 58 -27.32 -17.44 22.42
N LEU A 59 -28.08 -16.36 22.21
CA LEU A 59 -27.63 -15.22 21.42
C LEU A 59 -26.34 -14.61 22.00
N LEU A 60 -26.27 -14.43 23.31
CA LEU A 60 -25.13 -13.81 23.98
C LEU A 60 -23.90 -14.74 24.05
N PHE A 61 -24.10 -16.05 24.18
CA PHE A 61 -23.02 -17.01 23.99
C PHE A 61 -22.52 -17.03 22.55
N ALA A 62 -23.39 -16.89 21.55
CA ALA A 62 -22.95 -16.70 20.17
C ALA A 62 -22.15 -15.39 20.00
N LEU A 63 -22.51 -14.31 20.71
CA LEU A 63 -21.79 -13.05 20.69
C LEU A 63 -20.39 -13.21 21.31
N MET A 64 -20.29 -13.97 22.41
CA MET A 64 -19.02 -14.35 23.02
C MET A 64 -18.15 -15.18 22.06
N LEU A 65 -18.72 -16.15 21.34
CA LEU A 65 -17.99 -16.94 20.35
C LEU A 65 -17.48 -16.08 19.20
N LEU A 66 -18.31 -15.15 18.71
CA LEU A 66 -17.89 -14.16 17.71
C LEU A 66 -16.76 -13.26 18.23
N GLY A 67 -16.85 -12.80 19.48
CA GLY A 67 -15.80 -12.02 20.13
C GLY A 67 -14.49 -12.78 20.26
N SER A 68 -14.56 -14.05 20.65
CA SER A 68 -13.41 -14.96 20.73
C SER A 68 -12.78 -15.19 19.36
N ALA A 69 -13.60 -15.36 18.31
CA ALA A 69 -13.14 -15.45 16.93
C ALA A 69 -12.44 -14.15 16.49
N CYS A 70 -12.98 -12.96 16.82
CA CYS A 70 -12.33 -11.67 16.54
C CYS A 70 -10.96 -11.56 17.21
N LEU A 71 -10.84 -11.97 18.48
CA LEU A 71 -9.57 -11.98 19.21
C LEU A 71 -8.55 -12.94 18.58
N TYR A 72 -8.98 -14.13 18.18
CA TYR A 72 -8.14 -15.09 17.48
C TYR A 72 -7.66 -14.55 16.12
N LEU A 73 -8.59 -14.03 15.30
CA LEU A 73 -8.29 -13.43 14.00
C LEU A 73 -7.39 -12.20 14.08
N SER A 74 -7.43 -11.46 15.20
CA SER A 74 -6.51 -10.33 15.43
C SER A 74 -5.04 -10.72 15.52
N ARG A 75 -4.73 -12.00 15.69
CA ARG A 75 -3.37 -12.55 15.72
C ARG A 75 -2.94 -13.15 14.39
N LYS A 76 -3.92 -13.55 13.56
CA LYS A 76 -3.71 -14.16 12.25
C LYS A 76 -4.77 -13.63 11.29
N LEU A 77 -4.51 -12.45 10.70
CA LEU A 77 -5.35 -11.94 9.60
C LEU A 77 -5.10 -12.79 8.36
N GLU A 78 -5.93 -13.81 8.16
CA GLU A 78 -6.04 -14.55 6.91
C GLU A 78 -7.43 -14.33 6.31
N ARG A 79 -7.54 -14.36 4.97
CA ARG A 79 -8.68 -14.45 4.01
C ARG A 79 -10.16 -14.23 4.44
N PHE A 80 -10.47 -13.79 5.64
CA PHE A 80 -11.81 -13.64 6.19
C PHE A 80 -12.37 -12.26 5.86
N SER A 81 -13.62 -12.22 5.42
CA SER A 81 -14.28 -10.95 5.13
C SER A 81 -14.66 -10.26 6.44
N LEU A 82 -13.98 -9.16 6.76
CA LEU A 82 -14.37 -8.22 7.83
C LEU A 82 -15.83 -7.76 7.65
N GLY A 83 -16.30 -7.71 6.40
CA GLY A 83 -17.70 -7.49 6.08
C GLY A 83 -18.61 -8.52 6.74
N THR A 84 -18.28 -9.81 6.71
CA THR A 84 -19.09 -10.85 7.36
C THR A 84 -19.22 -10.62 8.86
N ILE A 85 -18.13 -10.29 9.54
CA ILE A 85 -18.15 -9.99 10.99
C ILE A 85 -19.08 -8.80 11.27
N ALA A 86 -18.98 -7.73 10.47
CA ALA A 86 -19.84 -6.56 10.62
C ALA A 86 -21.33 -6.89 10.43
N HIS A 87 -21.68 -7.70 9.44
CA HIS A 87 -23.09 -8.12 9.22
C HIS A 87 -23.61 -8.96 10.36
N VAL A 88 -22.82 -9.93 10.84
CA VAL A 88 -23.21 -10.75 11.99
C VAL A 88 -23.43 -9.87 13.21
N LEU A 89 -22.51 -8.94 13.51
CA LEU A 89 -22.67 -7.99 14.62
C LEU A 89 -23.96 -7.17 14.50
N VAL A 90 -24.26 -6.60 13.33
CA VAL A 90 -25.49 -5.83 13.08
C VAL A 90 -26.74 -6.67 13.32
N LEU A 91 -26.78 -7.90 12.80
CA LEU A 91 -27.92 -8.81 12.99
C LEU A 91 -28.12 -9.17 14.46
N MET A 92 -27.03 -9.44 15.19
CA MET A 92 -27.08 -9.74 16.61
C MET A 92 -27.53 -8.53 17.44
N THR A 93 -27.01 -7.34 17.12
CA THR A 93 -27.42 -6.09 17.76
C THR A 93 -28.90 -5.79 17.49
N LEU A 94 -29.38 -6.00 16.27
CA LEU A 94 -30.80 -5.84 15.92
C LEU A 94 -31.68 -6.77 16.75
N PHE A 95 -31.35 -8.05 16.80
CA PHE A 95 -32.12 -9.03 17.57
C PHE A 95 -32.10 -8.70 19.07
N ALA A 96 -30.91 -8.41 19.63
CA ALA A 96 -30.78 -7.98 21.03
C ALA A 96 -31.59 -6.71 21.32
N SER A 97 -31.67 -5.78 20.36
CA SER A 97 -32.46 -4.56 20.47
C SER A 97 -33.97 -4.79 20.48
N ILE A 98 -34.46 -5.79 19.75
CA ILE A 98 -35.88 -6.15 19.77
C ILE A 98 -36.22 -6.88 21.09
N ALA A 99 -35.28 -7.62 21.67
CA ALA A 99 -35.42 -8.25 22.99
C ALA A 99 -35.39 -7.24 24.15
N ASP A 100 -34.57 -6.19 24.03
CA ASP A 100 -34.50 -5.05 24.96
C ASP A 100 -35.76 -4.18 24.86
N THR A 101 -36.74 -4.54 25.69
CA THR A 101 -38.08 -3.95 25.67
C THR A 101 -38.12 -2.68 26.52
N PRO A 102 -38.40 -1.51 25.92
CA PRO A 102 -38.47 -0.25 26.68
C PRO A 102 -39.69 -0.25 27.60
N THR A 103 -39.53 0.36 28.78
CA THR A 103 -40.61 0.61 29.74
C THR A 103 -40.85 2.11 29.86
N ALA A 104 -41.90 2.52 30.58
CA ALA A 104 -42.16 3.95 30.84
C ALA A 104 -41.03 4.63 31.63
N ALA A 105 -40.25 3.87 32.40
CA ALA A 105 -39.16 4.38 33.23
C ALA A 105 -37.78 4.27 32.57
N ILE A 106 -37.56 3.23 31.77
CA ILE A 106 -36.25 2.89 31.20
C ILE A 106 -36.38 2.70 29.69
N SER A 107 -35.63 3.49 28.94
CA SER A 107 -35.55 3.39 27.48
C SER A 107 -34.72 2.20 27.04
N ARG A 108 -34.81 1.81 25.77
CA ARG A 108 -33.93 0.80 25.16
C ARG A 108 -32.48 1.28 25.20
N SER A 109 -31.51 0.41 25.43
CA SER A 109 -30.08 0.75 25.47
C SER A 109 -29.23 0.00 24.44
N THR A 110 -29.59 -1.24 24.13
CA THR A 110 -28.83 -2.12 23.21
C THR A 110 -28.70 -1.58 21.79
N HIS A 111 -29.69 -0.83 21.30
CA HIS A 111 -29.62 -0.16 19.99
C HIS A 111 -28.45 0.85 19.88
N LEU A 112 -27.91 1.34 20.99
CA LEU A 112 -26.75 2.25 20.98
C LEU A 112 -25.48 1.59 20.42
N PHE A 113 -25.39 0.27 20.41
CA PHE A 113 -24.26 -0.46 19.79
C PHE A 113 -24.20 -0.29 18.25
N PHE A 114 -25.26 0.20 17.60
CA PHE A 114 -25.18 0.59 16.19
C PHE A 114 -24.24 1.78 15.96
N ILE A 115 -24.00 2.63 16.97
CA ILE A 115 -23.07 3.77 16.86
C ILE A 115 -21.63 3.30 16.63
N PRO A 116 -21.00 2.50 17.52
CA PRO A 116 -19.63 2.05 17.31
C PRO A 116 -19.50 1.14 16.09
N ILE A 117 -20.51 0.31 15.77
CA ILE A 117 -20.48 -0.54 14.56
C ILE A 117 -20.53 0.31 13.29
N GLY A 118 -21.45 1.29 13.23
CA GLY A 118 -21.56 2.23 12.11
C GLY A 118 -20.30 3.07 11.94
N ALA A 119 -19.77 3.63 13.02
CA ALA A 119 -18.53 4.41 12.99
C ALA A 119 -17.32 3.58 12.55
N ALA A 120 -17.16 2.36 13.09
CA ALA A 120 -16.05 1.47 12.74
C ALA A 120 -16.10 1.07 11.26
N THR A 121 -17.28 0.70 10.76
CA THR A 121 -17.44 0.30 9.35
C THR A 121 -17.29 1.46 8.37
N PHE A 122 -17.78 2.66 8.72
CA PHE A 122 -17.59 3.87 7.92
C PHE A 122 -16.10 4.22 7.75
N LEU A 123 -15.33 4.17 8.84
CA LEU A 123 -13.90 4.48 8.81
C LEU A 123 -13.06 3.37 8.17
N LEU A 124 -13.45 2.11 8.36
CA LEU A 124 -12.72 0.95 7.88
C LEU A 124 -12.92 0.70 6.38
N PHE A 125 -14.15 0.81 5.88
CA PHE A 125 -14.50 0.45 4.49
C PHE A 125 -14.52 1.63 3.52
N ARG A 126 -13.76 2.69 3.82
CA ARG A 126 -13.71 3.93 3.01
C ARG A 126 -13.30 3.71 1.55
N SER A 127 -12.52 2.67 1.28
CA SER A 127 -12.00 2.29 -0.04
C SER A 127 -12.73 1.11 -0.69
N GLU A 128 -13.75 0.57 -0.02
CA GLU A 128 -14.53 -0.57 -0.51
C GLU A 128 -15.67 -0.14 -1.46
N GLY A 129 -16.41 -1.13 -1.99
CA GLY A 129 -17.57 -0.89 -2.83
C GLY A 129 -18.64 -0.01 -2.15
N VAL A 130 -19.49 0.63 -2.96
CA VAL A 130 -20.51 1.61 -2.54
C VAL A 130 -21.36 1.11 -1.36
N TYR A 131 -21.70 -0.19 -1.36
CA TYR A 131 -22.47 -0.80 -0.28
C TYR A 131 -21.76 -0.70 1.08
N LEU A 132 -20.53 -1.21 1.21
CA LEU A 132 -19.81 -1.20 2.48
C LEU A 132 -19.37 0.22 2.88
N ARG A 133 -19.09 1.07 1.89
CA ARG A 133 -18.63 2.44 2.12
C ARG A 133 -19.73 3.37 2.63
N TRP A 134 -20.93 3.29 2.06
CA TRP A 134 -22.00 4.26 2.32
C TRP A 134 -23.29 3.63 2.82
N VAL A 135 -23.76 2.57 2.17
CA VAL A 135 -25.07 1.98 2.49
C VAL A 135 -25.05 1.32 3.86
N PHE A 136 -24.05 0.49 4.15
CA PHE A 136 -23.97 -0.28 5.38
C PHE A 136 -23.90 0.60 6.64
N PRO A 137 -22.99 1.61 6.74
CA PRO A 137 -22.98 2.49 7.91
C PRO A 137 -24.28 3.30 8.04
N SER A 138 -24.85 3.75 6.92
CA SER A 138 -26.13 4.48 6.92
C SER A 138 -27.27 3.62 7.45
N LEU A 139 -27.29 2.32 7.13
CA LEU A 139 -28.26 1.38 7.68
C LEU A 139 -28.11 1.21 9.19
N CYS A 140 -26.88 1.15 9.71
CA CYS A 140 -26.64 1.11 11.16
C CYS A 140 -27.23 2.35 11.85
N PHE A 141 -26.95 3.55 11.34
CA PHE A 141 -27.47 4.80 11.90
C PHE A 141 -28.99 4.95 11.72
N ALA A 142 -29.55 4.44 10.62
CA ALA A 142 -31.00 4.39 10.44
C ALA A 142 -31.68 3.45 11.45
N MET A 143 -31.11 2.27 11.69
CA MET A 143 -31.64 1.31 12.68
C MET A 143 -31.58 1.86 14.10
N LEU A 144 -30.49 2.57 14.45
CA LEU A 144 -30.40 3.32 15.71
C LEU A 144 -31.60 4.26 15.88
N VAL A 145 -31.88 5.10 14.88
CA VAL A 145 -32.98 6.08 14.95
C VAL A 145 -34.35 5.39 14.98
N LEU A 146 -34.57 4.40 14.12
CA LEU A 146 -35.84 3.67 14.05
C LEU A 146 -36.19 2.98 15.37
N LEU A 147 -35.21 2.32 16.00
CA LEU A 147 -35.41 1.64 17.28
C LEU A 147 -35.49 2.59 18.47
N ALA A 148 -35.02 3.83 18.34
CA ALA A 148 -35.22 4.87 19.36
C ALA A 148 -36.64 5.43 19.33
N ILE A 149 -37.27 5.51 18.15
CA ILE A 149 -38.59 6.12 17.95
C ILE A 149 -39.71 5.09 18.08
N HIS A 150 -39.49 3.84 17.65
CA HIS A 150 -40.53 2.81 17.60
C HIS A 150 -40.41 1.77 18.71
N PRO A 151 -41.49 1.46 19.45
CA PRO A 151 -41.52 0.48 20.52
C PRO A 151 -41.65 -0.96 19.99
N VAL A 152 -40.84 -1.33 18.99
CA VAL A 152 -40.83 -2.68 18.41
C VAL A 152 -40.23 -3.65 19.42
N SER A 153 -41.00 -4.60 19.95
CA SER A 153 -40.47 -5.70 20.78
C SER A 153 -41.11 -7.03 20.38
N PHE A 154 -40.57 -8.14 20.89
CA PHE A 154 -41.14 -9.47 20.67
C PHE A 154 -42.55 -9.66 21.26
N GLY A 155 -43.05 -8.70 22.06
CA GLY A 155 -44.29 -8.86 22.85
C GLY A 155 -44.09 -9.82 24.02
N ALA A 156 -44.75 -9.58 25.16
CA ALA A 156 -44.56 -10.40 26.37
C ALA A 156 -44.97 -11.87 26.13
N PRO A 157 -44.22 -12.87 26.68
CA PRO A 157 -43.56 -12.81 27.99
C PRO A 157 -42.07 -13.24 27.92
N LEU A 158 -41.16 -12.31 27.70
CA LEU A 158 -39.87 -12.41 28.38
C LEU A 158 -40.11 -11.86 29.77
N GLU A 159 -39.80 -12.63 30.82
CA GLU A 159 -39.89 -12.14 32.20
C GLU A 159 -39.14 -10.82 32.28
N LEU A 160 -39.86 -9.76 32.61
CA LEU A 160 -39.26 -8.45 32.80
C LEU A 160 -38.20 -8.61 33.89
N LEU A 161 -36.95 -8.32 33.53
CA LEU A 161 -35.84 -8.25 34.48
C LEU A 161 -36.28 -7.42 35.69
N PRO A 162 -35.83 -7.79 36.92
CA PRO A 162 -35.99 -6.91 38.07
C PRO A 162 -35.51 -5.50 37.73
N ALA A 163 -36.24 -4.47 38.17
CA ALA A 163 -35.98 -3.08 37.79
C ALA A 163 -34.50 -2.68 38.01
N GLU A 164 -33.92 -3.10 39.14
CA GLU A 164 -32.51 -2.86 39.47
C GLU A 164 -31.53 -3.45 38.46
N ILE A 165 -31.80 -4.66 37.95
CA ILE A 165 -30.96 -5.33 36.94
C ILE A 165 -31.14 -4.68 35.58
N HIS A 166 -32.37 -4.26 35.25
CA HIS A 166 -32.64 -3.53 34.01
C HIS A 166 -31.93 -2.17 33.99
N GLU A 167 -31.94 -1.42 35.10
CA GLU A 167 -31.20 -0.16 35.24
C GLU A 167 -29.68 -0.37 35.12
N LEU A 168 -29.15 -1.39 35.79
CA LEU A 168 -27.74 -1.76 35.68
C LEU A 168 -27.36 -2.11 34.24
N GLY A 169 -28.19 -2.91 33.56
CA GLY A 169 -27.99 -3.27 32.16
C GLY A 169 -28.03 -2.08 31.22
N HIS A 170 -28.99 -1.18 31.42
CA HIS A 170 -29.08 0.06 30.68
C HIS A 170 -27.80 0.90 30.85
N ALA A 171 -27.37 1.13 32.10
CA ALA A 171 -26.17 1.89 32.40
C ALA A 171 -24.91 1.28 31.78
N LEU A 172 -24.73 -0.05 31.91
CA LEU A 172 -23.58 -0.77 31.35
C LEU A 172 -23.58 -0.73 29.81
N ASN A 173 -24.73 -0.88 29.15
CA ASN A 173 -24.84 -0.80 27.70
C ASN A 173 -24.52 0.61 27.19
N CYS A 174 -25.08 1.64 27.82
CA CYS A 174 -24.78 3.04 27.49
C CYS A 174 -23.29 3.36 27.65
N LEU A 175 -22.69 2.99 28.78
CA LEU A 175 -21.26 3.21 29.04
C LEU A 175 -20.40 2.46 28.03
N THR A 176 -20.71 1.18 27.77
CA THR A 176 -19.93 0.36 26.84
C THR A 176 -20.04 0.89 25.41
N ALA A 177 -21.24 1.24 24.93
CA ALA A 177 -21.41 1.81 23.60
C ALA A 177 -20.62 3.11 23.43
N MET A 178 -20.58 3.96 24.47
CA MET A 178 -19.80 5.20 24.45
C MET A 178 -18.29 4.94 24.47
N VAL A 179 -17.80 4.06 25.33
CA VAL A 179 -16.38 3.65 25.39
C VAL A 179 -15.94 3.03 24.07
N LEU A 180 -16.78 2.17 23.48
CA LEU A 180 -16.50 1.57 22.17
C LEU A 180 -16.42 2.64 21.08
N THR A 181 -17.34 3.61 21.09
CA THR A 181 -17.35 4.70 20.11
C THR A 181 -16.10 5.58 20.23
N ILE A 182 -15.74 5.98 21.46
CA ILE A 182 -14.53 6.76 21.73
C ILE A 182 -13.28 5.97 21.31
N GLY A 183 -13.21 4.68 21.63
CA GLY A 183 -12.08 3.82 21.27
C GLY A 183 -11.95 3.65 19.75
N VAL A 184 -13.06 3.48 19.02
CA VAL A 184 -13.06 3.49 17.54
C VAL A 184 -12.47 4.80 17.04
N LEU A 185 -13.00 5.95 17.48
CA LEU A 185 -12.51 7.26 17.05
C LEU A 185 -11.03 7.48 17.40
N ALA A 186 -10.59 7.06 18.59
CA ALA A 186 -9.20 7.19 19.03
C ALA A 186 -8.23 6.35 18.17
N ILE A 187 -8.57 5.09 17.87
CA ILE A 187 -7.78 4.21 17.01
C ILE A 187 -7.55 4.82 15.63
N PHE A 188 -8.57 5.49 15.08
CA PHE A 188 -8.47 6.15 13.77
C PHE A 188 -7.86 7.56 13.82
N ARG A 189 -7.96 8.29 14.95
CA ARG A 189 -7.38 9.63 15.12
C ARG A 189 -5.86 9.61 15.13
N GLU A 190 -5.23 8.68 15.86
CA GLU A 190 -3.77 8.56 15.98
C GLU A 190 -3.07 8.38 14.61
N ASP A 191 -3.72 7.66 13.69
CA ASP A 191 -3.18 7.40 12.36
C ASP A 191 -3.31 8.60 11.43
N LEU A 192 -4.43 9.34 11.52
CA LEU A 192 -4.65 10.54 10.73
C LEU A 192 -3.66 11.64 11.11
N SER A 193 -3.39 11.84 12.40
CA SER A 193 -2.37 12.80 12.85
C SER A 193 -0.99 12.42 12.36
N SER A 194 -0.62 11.13 12.47
CA SER A 194 0.68 10.65 11.98
C SER A 194 0.86 10.86 10.48
N LYS A 195 -0.15 10.53 9.67
CA LYS A 195 -0.09 10.77 8.21
C LYS A 195 -0.01 12.25 7.85
N VAL A 196 -0.76 13.11 8.53
CA VAL A 196 -0.73 14.56 8.32
C VAL A 196 0.63 15.14 8.70
N GLU A 197 1.22 14.69 9.82
CA GLU A 197 2.55 15.10 10.25
C GLU A 197 3.63 14.64 9.27
N GLN A 198 3.56 13.41 8.78
CA GLN A 198 4.50 12.89 7.78
C GLN A 198 4.38 13.64 6.45
N TYR A 199 3.16 13.94 6.00
CA TYR A 199 2.94 14.74 4.79
C TYR A 199 3.54 16.13 4.95
N ALA A 200 3.24 16.81 6.07
CA ALA A 200 3.79 18.13 6.35
C ALA A 200 5.32 18.10 6.45
N ALA A 201 5.89 17.04 7.01
CA ALA A 201 7.34 16.85 7.05
C ALA A 201 7.93 16.67 5.64
N LEU A 202 7.34 15.81 4.80
CA LEU A 202 7.83 15.57 3.44
C LEU A 202 7.68 16.81 2.53
N ALA A 203 6.57 17.55 2.66
CA ALA A 203 6.39 18.81 1.97
C ALA A 203 7.43 19.86 2.40
N ARG A 204 7.79 19.91 3.69
CA ARG A 204 8.89 20.77 4.17
C ARG A 204 10.25 20.29 3.65
N ALA A 205 10.48 18.98 3.59
CA ALA A 205 11.72 18.39 3.10
C ALA A 205 12.04 18.81 1.67
N LEU A 206 11.02 18.89 0.81
CA LEU A 206 11.12 19.45 -0.54
C LEU A 206 11.62 20.91 -0.54
N ALA A 207 11.04 21.75 0.32
CA ALA A 207 11.40 23.17 0.42
C ALA A 207 12.76 23.41 1.10
N GLN A 208 13.20 22.50 1.97
CA GLN A 208 14.42 22.63 2.78
C GLN A 208 15.61 21.83 2.24
N HIS A 209 15.49 21.24 1.05
CA HIS A 209 16.54 20.43 0.41
C HIS A 209 17.01 19.24 1.26
N GLU A 210 16.11 18.65 2.06
CA GLU A 210 16.40 17.45 2.88
C GLU A 210 16.37 16.15 2.06
N LEU A 211 15.82 16.21 0.84
CA LEU A 211 15.84 15.12 -0.12
C LEU A 211 17.13 15.16 -0.93
N CYS A 212 17.96 14.12 -0.79
CA CYS A 212 19.27 14.02 -1.41
C CYS A 212 19.37 12.80 -2.34
N ALA A 213 20.14 12.92 -3.41
CA ALA A 213 20.41 11.81 -4.33
C ALA A 213 21.67 11.06 -3.92
N PHE A 214 21.54 9.74 -3.82
CA PHE A 214 22.66 8.82 -3.77
C PHE A 214 22.80 8.15 -5.14
N MET A 215 24.02 7.76 -5.49
CA MET A 215 24.36 7.11 -6.74
C MET A 215 24.82 5.70 -6.45
N GLN A 216 24.18 4.71 -7.08
CA GLN A 216 24.68 3.35 -7.06
C GLN A 216 25.35 3.02 -8.41
N PRO A 217 26.62 2.58 -8.42
CA PRO A 217 27.32 2.30 -9.66
C PRO A 217 26.70 1.13 -10.43
N GLN A 218 26.61 1.29 -11.74
CA GLN A 218 26.31 0.24 -12.70
C GLN A 218 27.58 -0.07 -13.50
N VAL A 219 27.93 -1.34 -13.62
CA VAL A 219 29.20 -1.78 -14.22
C VAL A 219 28.97 -2.71 -15.40
N SER A 220 29.85 -2.65 -16.41
CA SER A 220 29.88 -3.61 -17.50
C SER A 220 30.47 -4.95 -17.09
N ALA A 221 30.34 -5.97 -17.94
CA ALA A 221 31.02 -7.25 -17.79
C ALA A 221 32.55 -7.17 -17.69
N GLN A 222 33.17 -6.07 -18.13
CA GLN A 222 34.61 -5.81 -18.00
C GLN A 222 34.97 -5.08 -16.69
N GLY A 223 34.00 -4.87 -15.79
CA GLY A 223 34.19 -4.18 -14.51
C GLY A 223 34.32 -2.66 -14.64
N ARG A 224 33.97 -2.07 -15.78
CA ARG A 224 34.00 -0.61 -15.98
C ARG A 224 32.68 0.00 -15.56
N ILE A 225 32.72 1.12 -14.85
CA ILE A 225 31.51 1.87 -14.51
C ILE A 225 30.95 2.48 -15.80
N ILE A 226 29.71 2.12 -16.12
CA ILE A 226 28.97 2.57 -17.32
C ILE A 226 27.89 3.59 -16.97
N GLY A 227 27.52 3.69 -15.71
CA GLY A 227 26.51 4.63 -15.25
C GLY A 227 26.25 4.51 -13.76
N ALA A 228 25.17 5.15 -13.33
CA ALA A 228 24.66 5.01 -11.98
C ALA A 228 23.13 5.10 -11.96
N GLU A 229 22.53 4.48 -10.94
CA GLU A 229 21.14 4.71 -10.59
C GLU A 229 21.03 5.79 -9.51
N VAL A 230 20.13 6.76 -9.73
CA VAL A 230 19.77 7.78 -8.75
C VAL A 230 18.79 7.18 -7.75
N LEU A 231 19.27 7.06 -6.52
CA LEU A 231 18.50 6.57 -5.39
C LEU A 231 18.23 7.71 -4.43
N LEU A 232 16.97 8.13 -4.36
CA LEU A 232 16.55 9.19 -3.44
C LEU A 232 16.76 8.76 -1.98
N ARG A 233 17.12 9.70 -1.14
CA ARG A 233 17.24 9.52 0.31
C ARG A 233 16.65 10.75 0.99
N TRP A 234 16.05 10.56 2.16
CA TRP A 234 15.58 11.67 2.97
C TRP A 234 16.47 11.78 4.19
N ASP A 235 17.37 12.78 4.19
CA ASP A 235 18.17 13.09 5.37
C ASP A 235 17.33 13.93 6.33
N ARG A 236 16.52 13.25 7.13
CA ARG A 236 15.55 13.90 7.99
C ARG A 236 16.22 14.35 9.29
N PRO A 237 16.16 15.66 9.64
CA PRO A 237 16.75 16.16 10.88
C PRO A 237 16.27 15.39 12.12
N GLY A 238 17.23 14.92 12.92
CA GLY A 238 16.98 14.14 14.14
C GLY A 238 16.54 12.69 13.93
N HIS A 239 16.35 12.24 12.69
CA HIS A 239 15.93 10.86 12.35
C HIS A 239 16.96 10.12 11.48
N GLY A 240 17.89 10.87 10.86
CA GLY A 240 18.91 10.32 9.98
C GLY A 240 18.38 10.04 8.57
N VAL A 241 19.18 9.31 7.78
CA VAL A 241 18.90 9.02 6.38
C VAL A 241 17.85 7.91 6.26
N GLN A 242 16.67 8.25 5.75
CA GLN A 242 15.54 7.34 5.55
C GLN A 242 15.50 6.78 4.12
N SER A 243 15.01 5.54 4.00
CA SER A 243 14.84 4.84 2.72
C SER A 243 13.63 5.36 1.94
N PRO A 244 13.67 5.38 0.58
CA PRO A 244 12.49 5.62 -0.26
C PRO A 244 11.26 4.81 0.11
N ALA A 245 11.47 3.55 0.54
CA ALA A 245 10.37 2.66 0.95
C ALA A 245 9.55 3.23 2.12
N GLU A 246 10.10 4.15 2.92
CA GLU A 246 9.42 4.78 4.06
C GLU A 246 8.54 5.98 3.67
N PHE A 247 8.84 6.68 2.56
CA PHE A 247 8.18 7.95 2.24
C PHE A 247 7.59 8.04 0.82
N ILE A 248 8.06 7.25 -0.16
CA ILE A 248 7.49 7.22 -1.51
C ILE A 248 6.02 6.80 -1.53
N PRO A 249 5.56 5.79 -0.77
CA PRO A 249 4.13 5.45 -0.74
C PRO A 249 3.24 6.62 -0.29
N LEU A 250 3.72 7.43 0.67
CA LEU A 250 3.02 8.64 1.10
C LEU A 250 3.06 9.72 0.03
N ALA A 251 4.20 9.90 -0.65
CA ALA A 251 4.33 10.84 -1.76
C ALA A 251 3.35 10.53 -2.90
N GLU A 252 3.13 9.25 -3.18
CA GLU A 252 2.16 8.79 -4.17
C GLU A 252 0.71 8.99 -3.71
N GLU A 253 0.37 8.62 -2.46
CA GLU A 253 -0.98 8.83 -1.90
C GLU A 253 -1.38 10.32 -1.88
N THR A 254 -0.41 11.21 -1.71
CA THR A 254 -0.64 12.66 -1.53
C THR A 254 -0.36 13.50 -2.78
N GLY A 255 0.19 12.91 -3.83
CA GLY A 255 0.55 13.61 -5.07
C GLY A 255 1.90 14.36 -5.03
N LEU A 256 2.58 14.43 -3.87
CA LEU A 256 3.92 15.02 -3.76
C LEU A 256 4.96 14.33 -4.66
N ILE A 257 4.69 13.09 -5.08
CA ILE A 257 5.57 12.35 -6.00
C ILE A 257 5.83 13.10 -7.31
N HIS A 258 4.89 13.95 -7.77
CA HIS A 258 5.09 14.77 -8.95
C HIS A 258 6.21 15.81 -8.73
N GLU A 259 6.13 16.57 -7.64
CA GLU A 259 7.13 17.58 -7.29
C GLU A 259 8.49 16.94 -6.98
N ILE A 260 8.50 15.84 -6.23
CA ILE A 260 9.71 15.08 -5.92
C ILE A 260 10.37 14.61 -7.21
N GLY A 261 9.65 13.93 -8.10
CA GLY A 261 10.29 13.37 -9.28
C GLY A 261 10.72 14.44 -10.29
N LEU A 262 10.04 15.59 -10.39
CA LEU A 262 10.56 16.73 -11.16
C LEU A 262 11.88 17.26 -10.59
N MET A 263 11.98 17.36 -9.27
CA MET A 263 13.22 17.73 -8.59
C MET A 263 14.34 16.71 -8.85
N VAL A 264 14.06 15.41 -8.76
CA VAL A 264 15.05 14.36 -9.04
C VAL A 264 15.50 14.39 -10.50
N LEU A 265 14.57 14.56 -11.45
CA LEU A 265 14.90 14.68 -12.88
C LEU A 265 15.77 15.89 -13.17
N GLU A 266 15.47 17.04 -12.57
CA GLU A 266 16.30 18.24 -12.69
C GLU A 266 17.70 18.01 -12.13
N LEU A 267 17.81 17.42 -10.94
CA LEU A 267 19.07 17.09 -10.31
C LEU A 267 19.91 16.15 -11.19
N ALA A 268 19.29 15.09 -11.73
CA ALA A 268 19.92 14.15 -12.65
C ALA A 268 20.43 14.85 -13.92
N CYS A 269 19.61 15.72 -14.52
CA CYS A 269 20.01 16.50 -15.70
C CYS A 269 21.20 17.42 -15.38
N ARG A 270 21.22 18.06 -14.21
CA ARG A 270 22.33 18.93 -13.79
C ARG A 270 23.63 18.12 -13.63
N HIS A 271 23.55 16.92 -13.05
CA HIS A 271 24.70 16.02 -12.95
C HIS A 271 25.20 15.58 -14.32
N LEU A 272 24.32 15.12 -15.21
CA LEU A 272 24.69 14.75 -16.58
C LEU A 272 25.34 15.91 -17.33
N LYS A 273 24.86 17.15 -17.14
CA LYS A 273 25.49 18.33 -17.71
C LYS A 273 26.91 18.53 -17.18
N ALA A 274 27.11 18.45 -15.86
CA ALA A 274 28.44 18.57 -15.27
C ALA A 274 29.38 17.45 -15.76
N TRP A 275 28.89 16.21 -15.82
CA TRP A 275 29.69 15.04 -16.27
C TRP A 275 30.06 15.13 -17.74
N SER A 276 29.21 15.76 -18.57
CA SER A 276 29.54 15.98 -19.98
C SER A 276 30.78 16.84 -20.22
N GLN A 277 31.22 17.58 -19.20
CA GLN A 277 32.41 18.44 -19.25
C GLN A 277 33.61 17.82 -18.53
N LEU A 278 33.43 16.67 -17.86
CA LEU A 278 34.45 16.00 -17.07
C LEU A 278 35.01 14.79 -17.84
N PRO A 279 36.29 14.80 -18.24
CA PRO A 279 36.91 13.66 -18.92
C PRO A 279 36.79 12.38 -18.08
N GLY A 280 36.32 11.30 -18.70
CA GLY A 280 36.16 10.00 -18.02
C GLY A 280 34.83 9.83 -17.29
N ALA A 281 33.99 10.86 -17.21
CA ALA A 281 32.60 10.76 -16.77
C ALA A 281 31.60 11.05 -17.91
N ASP A 282 32.10 11.47 -19.08
CA ASP A 282 31.29 11.84 -20.23
C ASP A 282 30.67 10.64 -20.94
N HIS A 283 31.03 9.39 -20.63
CA HIS A 283 30.30 8.22 -21.14
C HIS A 283 29.19 7.73 -20.21
N LEU A 284 29.10 8.27 -18.99
CA LEU A 284 28.22 7.72 -17.95
C LEU A 284 26.75 8.00 -18.24
N MET A 285 25.95 6.94 -18.12
CA MET A 285 24.49 7.00 -18.10
C MET A 285 23.99 7.28 -16.68
N LEU A 286 22.84 7.94 -16.56
CA LEU A 286 22.17 8.15 -15.29
C LEU A 286 20.72 7.68 -15.35
N SER A 287 20.40 6.69 -14.52
CA SER A 287 19.06 6.13 -14.37
C SER A 287 18.25 6.88 -13.31
N VAL A 288 17.01 7.21 -13.62
CA VAL A 288 16.06 7.86 -12.70
C VAL A 288 14.74 7.11 -12.69
N ASN A 289 14.31 6.69 -11.50
CA ASN A 289 13.01 6.07 -11.27
C ASN A 289 11.84 7.04 -11.51
N VAL A 290 10.82 6.58 -12.23
CA VAL A 290 9.60 7.33 -12.54
C VAL A 290 8.40 6.61 -11.95
N SER A 291 7.63 7.28 -11.09
CA SER A 291 6.40 6.72 -10.53
C SER A 291 5.32 6.56 -11.61
N PRO A 292 4.46 5.51 -11.53
CA PRO A 292 3.31 5.34 -12.40
C PRO A 292 2.40 6.58 -12.46
N LEU A 293 2.22 7.26 -11.33
CA LEU A 293 1.38 8.46 -11.23
C LEU A 293 1.97 9.60 -12.07
N GLN A 294 3.29 9.78 -12.01
CA GLN A 294 3.98 10.80 -12.81
C GLN A 294 3.85 10.50 -14.30
N LEU A 295 4.11 9.25 -14.71
CA LEU A 295 4.03 8.87 -16.11
C LEU A 295 2.59 8.97 -16.65
N ALA A 296 1.57 8.79 -15.81
CA ALA A 296 0.18 9.00 -16.18
C ALA A 296 -0.19 10.50 -16.32
N SER A 297 0.52 11.41 -15.63
CA SER A 297 0.23 12.85 -15.65
C SER A 297 0.29 13.46 -17.06
N PRO A 298 -0.73 14.21 -17.52
CA PRO A 298 -0.78 14.76 -18.88
C PRO A 298 0.45 15.60 -19.28
N GLY A 299 1.03 16.37 -18.37
CA GLY A 299 2.15 17.30 -18.66
C GLY A 299 3.56 16.70 -18.53
N PHE A 300 3.69 15.40 -18.21
CA PHE A 300 4.98 14.80 -17.89
C PHE A 300 6.04 14.97 -19.00
N VAL A 301 5.64 14.82 -20.26
CA VAL A 301 6.57 14.93 -21.40
C VAL A 301 7.06 16.37 -21.55
N GLU A 302 6.16 17.33 -21.43
CA GLU A 302 6.44 18.76 -21.51
C GLU A 302 7.33 19.21 -20.36
N ASP A 303 7.09 18.71 -19.15
CA ASP A 303 7.91 19.01 -17.98
C ASP A 303 9.36 18.50 -18.15
N VAL A 304 9.53 17.25 -18.62
CA VAL A 304 10.85 16.68 -18.92
C VAL A 304 11.57 17.48 -20.01
N ARG A 305 10.87 17.87 -21.08
CA ARG A 305 11.43 18.73 -22.15
C ARG A 305 11.87 20.09 -21.61
N ALA A 306 11.07 20.70 -20.74
CA ALA A 306 11.40 21.97 -20.12
C ALA A 306 12.67 21.86 -19.25
N ILE A 307 12.81 20.78 -18.47
CA ILE A 307 14.01 20.51 -17.67
C ILE A 307 15.24 20.32 -18.58
N LEU A 308 15.15 19.46 -19.59
CA LEU A 308 16.25 19.20 -20.53
C LEU A 308 16.72 20.49 -21.21
N THR A 309 15.77 21.31 -21.68
CA THR A 309 16.07 22.59 -22.34
C THR A 309 16.73 23.58 -21.39
N ARG A 310 16.18 23.72 -20.17
CA ARG A 310 16.68 24.68 -19.17
C ARG A 310 18.07 24.33 -18.65
N VAL A 311 18.35 23.04 -18.47
CA VAL A 311 19.65 22.57 -17.96
C VAL A 311 20.67 22.36 -19.08
N GLY A 312 20.21 22.05 -20.29
CA GLY A 312 21.07 21.74 -21.44
C GLY A 312 21.84 20.42 -21.29
N ALA A 313 21.21 19.43 -20.64
CA ALA A 313 21.79 18.12 -20.35
C ALA A 313 21.84 17.22 -21.61
N PRO A 314 22.82 16.31 -21.72
CA PRO A 314 22.84 15.29 -22.78
C PRO A 314 21.73 14.27 -22.53
N SER A 315 20.57 14.47 -23.15
CA SER A 315 19.37 13.63 -22.99
C SER A 315 19.62 12.16 -23.34
N ASN A 316 20.53 11.88 -24.27
CA ASN A 316 20.97 10.53 -24.64
C ASN A 316 21.72 9.77 -23.53
N ARG A 317 22.02 10.45 -22.41
CA ARG A 317 22.61 9.85 -21.21
C ARG A 317 21.64 9.72 -20.05
N LEU A 318 20.41 10.20 -20.23
CA LEU A 318 19.34 10.02 -19.26
C LEU A 318 18.59 8.72 -19.57
N ARG A 319 18.44 7.89 -18.56
CA ARG A 319 17.60 6.69 -18.60
C ARG A 319 16.48 6.85 -17.59
N LEU A 320 15.25 6.62 -18.04
CA LEU A 320 14.09 6.60 -17.17
C LEU A 320 13.72 5.16 -16.86
N GLU A 321 13.57 4.84 -15.58
CA GLU A 321 13.21 3.52 -15.10
C GLU A 321 11.74 3.52 -14.68
N MET A 322 11.01 2.49 -15.06
CA MET A 322 9.63 2.29 -14.63
C MET A 322 9.45 0.87 -14.13
N THR A 323 8.60 0.68 -13.13
CA THR A 323 8.27 -0.66 -12.66
C THR A 323 7.23 -1.32 -13.54
N GLU A 324 7.17 -2.64 -13.49
CA GLU A 324 6.17 -3.45 -14.17
C GLU A 324 4.72 -3.04 -13.83
N SER A 325 4.48 -2.59 -12.59
CA SER A 325 3.17 -2.13 -12.12
C SER A 325 2.63 -0.92 -12.91
N THR A 326 3.54 -0.12 -13.49
CA THR A 326 3.20 1.02 -14.36
C THR A 326 2.36 0.58 -15.55
N LEU A 327 2.63 -0.62 -16.08
CA LEU A 327 1.98 -1.19 -17.25
C LEU A 327 0.54 -1.66 -16.99
N ALA A 328 0.11 -1.74 -15.73
CA ALA A 328 -1.26 -2.08 -15.39
C ALA A 328 -2.28 -0.96 -15.74
N SER A 329 -1.78 0.23 -16.07
CA SER A 329 -2.58 1.39 -16.46
C SER A 329 -2.80 1.48 -17.99
N ASP A 330 -3.10 2.67 -18.52
CA ASP A 330 -3.34 2.90 -19.95
C ASP A 330 -2.04 2.75 -20.75
N LEU A 331 -1.79 1.54 -21.25
CA LEU A 331 -0.59 1.19 -22.02
C LEU A 331 -0.40 2.08 -23.25
N GLN A 332 -1.48 2.49 -23.93
CA GLN A 332 -1.36 3.32 -25.13
C GLN A 332 -0.83 4.71 -24.79
N LEU A 333 -1.37 5.30 -23.72
CA LEU A 333 -0.90 6.57 -23.20
C LEU A 333 0.58 6.48 -22.77
N ILE A 334 0.95 5.46 -22.00
CA ILE A 334 2.34 5.25 -21.57
C ILE A 334 3.27 5.11 -22.77
N ALA A 335 2.94 4.22 -23.71
CA ALA A 335 3.75 3.98 -24.90
C ALA A 335 3.94 5.25 -25.73
N SER A 336 2.92 6.10 -25.86
CA SER A 336 3.05 7.37 -26.57
C SER A 336 4.02 8.33 -25.90
N LYS A 337 4.00 8.43 -24.56
CA LYS A 337 4.92 9.30 -23.80
C LYS A 337 6.34 8.78 -23.84
N MET A 338 6.52 7.47 -23.72
CA MET A 338 7.84 6.85 -23.86
C MET A 338 8.44 7.12 -25.24
N LYS A 339 7.64 6.96 -26.31
CA LYS A 339 8.08 7.26 -27.68
C LYS A 339 8.42 8.73 -27.87
N ALA A 340 7.63 9.64 -27.31
CA ALA A 340 7.89 11.07 -27.36
C ALA A 340 9.23 11.42 -26.69
N LEU A 341 9.51 10.88 -25.50
CA LEU A 341 10.78 11.13 -24.80
C LEU A 341 11.97 10.41 -25.45
N ARG A 342 11.75 9.25 -26.08
CA ARG A 342 12.78 8.57 -26.88
C ARG A 342 13.22 9.39 -28.09
N GLN A 343 12.32 10.16 -28.71
CA GLN A 343 12.67 11.09 -29.79
C GLN A 343 13.60 12.21 -29.32
N GLU A 344 13.56 12.55 -28.02
CA GLU A 344 14.51 13.49 -27.40
C GLU A 344 15.86 12.82 -27.07
N GLY A 345 16.01 11.51 -27.29
CA GLY A 345 17.20 10.73 -26.99
C GLY A 345 17.16 9.97 -25.66
N ILE A 346 16.13 10.14 -24.83
CA ILE A 346 16.01 9.44 -23.53
C ILE A 346 15.83 7.93 -23.75
N SER A 347 16.55 7.13 -22.97
CA SER A 347 16.40 5.66 -22.97
C SER A 347 15.46 5.19 -21.86
N TRP A 348 14.86 4.01 -22.04
CA TRP A 348 13.93 3.43 -21.07
C TRP A 348 14.42 2.09 -20.51
N SER A 349 14.36 1.96 -19.19
CA SER A 349 14.56 0.70 -18.47
C SER A 349 13.24 0.20 -17.88
N LEU A 350 13.02 -1.10 -17.95
CA LEU A 350 11.97 -1.76 -17.16
C LEU A 350 12.58 -2.38 -15.91
N ASP A 351 12.15 -1.88 -14.76
CA ASP A 351 12.57 -2.31 -13.43
C ASP A 351 11.65 -3.42 -12.87
N ASP A 352 12.17 -4.16 -11.89
CA ASP A 352 11.49 -5.24 -11.16
C ASP A 352 10.95 -6.38 -12.06
N PHE A 353 11.57 -6.62 -13.22
CA PHE A 353 11.03 -7.56 -14.19
C PHE A 353 10.95 -9.00 -13.65
N GLY A 354 9.76 -9.59 -13.74
CA GLY A 354 9.48 -10.96 -13.31
C GLY A 354 8.70 -11.06 -12.00
N THR A 355 8.45 -9.94 -11.32
CA THR A 355 7.65 -9.87 -10.10
C THR A 355 6.15 -9.65 -10.35
N GLY A 356 5.74 -9.31 -11.60
CA GLY A 356 4.38 -8.97 -11.99
C GLY A 356 3.75 -9.79 -13.13
N PHE A 357 2.74 -9.20 -13.80
CA PHE A 357 1.85 -9.83 -14.81
C PHE A 357 2.09 -9.39 -16.27
N SER A 358 3.34 -9.12 -16.67
CA SER A 358 3.65 -8.69 -18.03
C SER A 358 3.62 -9.86 -18.99
N SER A 359 2.68 -9.82 -19.94
CA SER A 359 2.78 -10.66 -21.13
C SER A 359 3.86 -10.09 -22.04
N LEU A 360 4.67 -10.96 -22.64
CA LEU A 360 5.63 -10.65 -23.70
C LEU A 360 5.10 -9.68 -24.76
N SER A 361 3.82 -9.80 -25.13
CA SER A 361 3.15 -8.91 -26.08
C SER A 361 3.08 -7.46 -25.64
N LEU A 362 3.02 -7.18 -24.33
CA LEU A 362 3.04 -5.82 -23.79
C LEU A 362 4.44 -5.21 -23.95
N LEU A 363 5.47 -5.98 -23.62
CA LEU A 363 6.86 -5.53 -23.74
C LEU A 363 7.23 -5.18 -25.19
N GLN A 364 6.77 -5.98 -26.16
CA GLN A 364 6.98 -5.71 -27.59
C GLN A 364 6.38 -4.38 -28.07
N ALA A 365 5.36 -3.87 -27.40
CA ALA A 365 4.71 -2.61 -27.79
C ALA A 365 5.45 -1.36 -27.25
N LEU A 366 6.36 -1.55 -26.29
CA LEU A 366 7.04 -0.47 -25.58
C LEU A 366 8.43 -0.23 -26.18
N PRO A 367 8.88 1.04 -26.26
CA PRO A 367 10.21 1.36 -26.77
C PRO A 367 11.27 1.21 -25.67
N LEU A 368 11.41 0.01 -25.11
CA LEU A 368 12.40 -0.32 -24.08
C LEU A 368 13.81 -0.41 -24.67
N ASP A 369 14.82 -0.08 -23.85
CA ASP A 369 16.24 -0.19 -24.19
C ASP A 369 17.00 -1.08 -23.20
N GLU A 370 16.51 -1.18 -21.96
CA GLU A 370 17.07 -2.03 -20.91
C GLU A 370 15.98 -2.75 -20.11
N LEU A 371 16.30 -3.93 -19.61
CA LEU A 371 15.52 -4.72 -18.67
C LEU A 371 16.38 -5.03 -17.44
N LYS A 372 15.90 -4.64 -16.26
CA LYS A 372 16.57 -4.93 -14.98
C LYS A 372 16.04 -6.23 -14.40
N ILE A 373 16.95 -7.14 -14.09
CA ILE A 373 16.64 -8.43 -13.47
C ILE A 373 16.67 -8.22 -11.96
N ASP A 374 15.50 -8.32 -11.32
CA ASP A 374 15.33 -8.04 -9.89
C ASP A 374 16.22 -8.92 -9.00
N GLN A 375 16.66 -8.35 -7.88
CA GLN A 375 17.51 -8.99 -6.89
C GLN A 375 16.93 -10.29 -6.33
N SER A 376 15.59 -10.48 -6.31
CA SER A 376 14.97 -11.71 -5.81
C SER A 376 15.30 -12.93 -6.69
N PHE A 377 15.57 -12.70 -7.98
CA PHE A 377 16.03 -13.73 -8.92
C PHE A 377 17.54 -13.98 -8.82
N VAL A 378 18.32 -12.94 -8.53
CA VAL A 378 19.78 -13.03 -8.38
C VAL A 378 20.18 -13.65 -7.03
N SER A 379 19.39 -13.44 -5.98
CA SER A 379 19.64 -14.00 -4.66
C SER A 379 19.61 -15.54 -4.68
N ASN A 380 20.69 -16.15 -4.18
CA ASN A 380 20.94 -17.61 -4.17
C ASN A 380 20.94 -18.29 -5.55
N LEU A 381 21.17 -17.53 -6.64
CA LEU A 381 21.14 -18.04 -8.01
C LEU A 381 22.10 -19.23 -8.20
N GLU A 382 23.29 -19.18 -7.62
CA GLU A 382 24.32 -20.23 -7.75
C GLU A 382 23.85 -21.61 -7.24
N ASN A 383 22.95 -21.65 -6.27
CA ASN A 383 22.49 -22.87 -5.59
C ASN A 383 21.12 -23.35 -6.06
N ASP A 384 20.42 -22.59 -6.89
CA ASP A 384 19.06 -22.90 -7.34
C ASP A 384 19.00 -23.06 -8.86
N ALA A 385 18.93 -24.31 -9.32
CA ALA A 385 18.87 -24.62 -10.75
C ALA A 385 17.61 -24.06 -11.43
N SER A 386 16.48 -23.99 -10.70
CA SER A 386 15.23 -23.45 -11.22
C SER A 386 15.34 -21.94 -11.44
N LYS A 387 15.89 -21.21 -10.46
CA LYS A 387 16.19 -19.77 -10.62
C LYS A 387 17.16 -19.52 -11.77
N ARG A 388 18.22 -20.33 -11.92
CA ARG A 388 19.17 -20.21 -13.03
C ARG A 388 18.50 -20.35 -14.39
N GLU A 389 17.62 -21.35 -14.54
CA GLU A 389 16.89 -21.52 -15.79
C GLU A 389 15.94 -20.34 -16.05
N LEU A 390 15.25 -19.85 -15.03
CA LEU A 390 14.37 -18.69 -15.17
C LEU A 390 15.15 -17.43 -15.61
N VAL A 391 16.25 -17.10 -14.94
CA VAL A 391 17.10 -15.95 -15.30
C VAL A 391 17.66 -16.09 -16.71
N ARG A 392 18.11 -17.30 -17.11
CA ARG A 392 18.54 -17.57 -18.48
C ARG A 392 17.44 -17.27 -19.50
N LYS A 393 16.19 -17.69 -19.23
CA LYS A 393 15.05 -17.41 -20.10
C LYS A 393 14.73 -15.93 -20.20
N ILE A 394 14.89 -15.17 -19.11
CA ILE A 394 14.72 -13.71 -19.11
C ILE A 394 15.77 -13.06 -20.03
N ILE A 395 17.04 -13.46 -19.91
CA ILE A 395 18.13 -12.92 -20.74
C ILE A 395 17.92 -13.28 -22.23
N GLU A 396 17.58 -14.53 -22.53
CA GLU A 396 17.25 -14.96 -23.90
C GLU A 396 16.11 -14.12 -24.50
N MET A 397 15.05 -13.89 -23.72
CA MET A 397 13.91 -13.09 -24.13
C MET A 397 14.29 -11.62 -24.39
N ALA A 398 15.08 -11.00 -23.50
CA ALA A 398 15.57 -9.64 -23.71
C ALA A 398 16.36 -9.53 -25.03
N GLY A 399 17.19 -10.53 -25.33
CA GLY A 399 17.90 -10.64 -26.61
C GLY A 399 16.95 -10.72 -27.81
N VAL A 400 15.87 -11.50 -27.73
CA VAL A 400 14.84 -11.59 -28.79
C VAL A 400 14.13 -10.24 -29.01
N LEU A 401 13.92 -9.47 -27.93
CA LEU A 401 13.32 -8.15 -27.99
C LEU A 401 14.31 -7.05 -28.44
N GLY A 402 15.60 -7.37 -28.53
CA GLY A 402 16.66 -6.40 -28.86
C GLY A 402 16.95 -5.41 -27.72
N VAL A 403 16.71 -5.82 -26.47
CA VAL A 403 16.81 -4.99 -25.27
C VAL A 403 18.02 -5.45 -24.44
N ALA A 404 18.79 -4.53 -23.87
CA ALA A 404 19.89 -4.87 -22.98
C ALA A 404 19.40 -5.41 -21.64
N THR A 405 20.25 -6.15 -20.92
CA THR A 405 19.94 -6.62 -19.55
C THR A 405 20.97 -6.12 -18.55
N ILE A 406 20.48 -5.70 -17.39
CA ILE A 406 21.29 -5.43 -16.20
C ILE A 406 20.77 -6.28 -15.03
N ALA A 407 21.66 -6.91 -14.28
CA ALA A 407 21.27 -7.69 -13.10
C ALA A 407 21.49 -6.89 -11.81
N GLU A 408 20.47 -6.86 -10.95
CA GLU A 408 20.51 -6.14 -9.67
C GLU A 408 20.78 -7.03 -8.47
N GLY A 409 21.22 -6.41 -7.37
CA GLY A 409 21.48 -7.14 -6.12
C GLY A 409 22.63 -8.14 -6.24
N VAL A 410 23.60 -7.89 -7.14
CA VAL A 410 24.80 -8.74 -7.25
C VAL A 410 25.71 -8.45 -6.06
N GLU A 411 25.85 -9.43 -5.17
CA GLU A 411 26.63 -9.31 -3.93
C GLU A 411 27.91 -10.15 -3.94
N THR A 412 27.97 -11.21 -4.76
CA THR A 412 29.12 -12.12 -4.80
C THR A 412 29.71 -12.28 -6.21
N PRO A 413 31.03 -12.53 -6.33
CA PRO A 413 31.64 -12.85 -7.62
C PRO A 413 31.00 -14.06 -8.31
N ALA A 414 30.56 -15.06 -7.52
CA ALA A 414 29.90 -16.25 -8.06
C ALA A 414 28.57 -15.92 -8.75
N GLN A 415 27.77 -15.00 -8.19
CA GLN A 415 26.55 -14.51 -8.83
C GLN A 415 26.86 -13.81 -10.15
N ARG A 416 27.84 -12.90 -10.14
CA ARG A 416 28.31 -12.19 -11.35
C ARG A 416 28.73 -13.19 -12.44
N ASP A 417 29.57 -14.16 -12.10
CA ASP A 417 30.10 -15.12 -13.07
C ASP A 417 29.00 -15.99 -13.66
N CYS A 418 28.06 -16.46 -12.82
CA CYS A 418 26.90 -17.22 -13.28
C CYS A 418 26.01 -16.41 -14.24
N LEU A 419 25.76 -15.13 -13.94
CA LEU A 419 24.99 -14.23 -14.78
C LEU A 419 25.72 -13.89 -16.10
N ALA A 420 27.04 -13.69 -16.05
CA ALA A 420 27.87 -13.42 -17.22
C ALA A 420 27.89 -14.62 -18.18
N GLU A 421 27.97 -15.85 -17.66
CA GLU A 421 27.86 -17.09 -18.44
C GLU A 421 26.51 -17.22 -19.16
N MET A 422 25.44 -16.64 -18.59
CA MET A 422 24.11 -16.59 -19.23
C MET A 422 23.98 -15.47 -20.27
N GLY A 423 24.98 -14.61 -20.41
CA GLY A 423 24.99 -13.50 -21.38
C GLY A 423 24.56 -12.15 -20.81
N CYS A 424 24.45 -11.99 -19.49
CA CYS A 424 24.22 -10.67 -18.88
C CYS A 424 25.47 -9.79 -19.03
N VAL A 425 25.29 -8.54 -19.50
CA VAL A 425 26.41 -7.65 -19.88
C VAL A 425 26.62 -6.48 -18.92
N ALA A 426 25.70 -6.26 -17.99
CA ALA A 426 25.75 -5.18 -17.01
C ALA A 426 25.27 -5.66 -15.63
N PHE A 427 25.80 -5.05 -14.59
CA PHE A 427 25.55 -5.45 -13.20
C PHE A 427 25.44 -4.25 -12.27
N GLN A 428 24.60 -4.38 -11.25
CA GLN A 428 24.45 -3.45 -10.14
C GLN A 428 24.33 -4.24 -8.83
N GLY A 429 25.00 -3.78 -7.79
CA GLY A 429 24.92 -4.43 -6.48
C GLY A 429 26.10 -4.13 -5.57
N TYR A 430 26.03 -4.60 -4.33
CA TYR A 430 27.02 -4.31 -3.29
C TYR A 430 28.40 -4.90 -3.57
N LEU A 431 28.51 -5.85 -4.50
CA LEU A 431 29.81 -6.31 -5.00
C LEU A 431 30.62 -5.16 -5.63
N PHE A 432 29.95 -4.20 -6.28
CA PHE A 432 30.58 -3.12 -7.03
C PHE A 432 30.55 -1.78 -6.29
N GLY A 433 29.54 -1.57 -5.45
CA GLY A 433 29.43 -0.40 -4.61
C GLY A 433 28.05 -0.29 -3.97
N ARG A 434 28.04 0.22 -2.73
CA ARG A 434 26.81 0.67 -2.09
C ARG A 434 26.40 2.01 -2.69
N PRO A 435 25.11 2.40 -2.59
CA PRO A 435 24.70 3.77 -2.89
C PRO A 435 25.52 4.75 -2.06
N VAL A 436 26.14 5.75 -2.72
CA VAL A 436 26.97 6.77 -2.08
C VAL A 436 26.52 8.18 -2.49
N PRO A 437 26.83 9.23 -1.71
CA PRO A 437 26.60 10.60 -2.13
C PRO A 437 27.26 10.92 -3.48
N VAL A 438 26.66 11.82 -4.26
CA VAL A 438 27.16 12.15 -5.62
C VAL A 438 28.61 12.61 -5.64
N SER A 439 29.04 13.34 -4.61
CA SER A 439 30.43 13.80 -4.46
C SER A 439 31.42 12.65 -4.37
N GLU A 440 31.09 11.60 -3.63
CA GLU A 440 31.93 10.41 -3.48
C GLU A 440 31.96 9.59 -4.77
N PHE A 441 30.80 9.44 -5.44
CA PHE A 441 30.72 8.76 -6.72
C PHE A 441 31.64 9.39 -7.77
N ILE A 442 31.68 10.72 -7.83
CA ILE A 442 32.52 11.45 -8.80
C ILE A 442 34.00 11.35 -8.48
N GLN A 443 34.36 11.41 -7.19
CA GLN A 443 35.75 11.22 -6.79
C GLN A 443 36.29 9.85 -7.22
N ALA A 444 35.45 8.80 -7.14
CA ALA A 444 35.81 7.46 -7.59
C ALA A 444 35.99 7.34 -9.12
N GLN A 445 35.47 8.27 -9.93
CA GLN A 445 35.69 8.28 -11.39
C GLN A 445 37.02 8.94 -11.80
N GLN A 446 37.65 9.69 -10.90
CA GLN A 446 38.86 10.47 -11.20
C GLN A 446 40.16 9.73 -10.83
N THR A 447 40.06 8.69 -10.02
CA THR A 447 41.13 7.73 -9.67
C THR A 447 41.15 6.56 -10.61
#